data_AF-A0A0K0E745-F1
#
_entry.id   AF-A0A0K0E745-F1
#
_cell.length_a   1.000
_cell.length_b   1.000
_cell.length_c   1.000
_cell.angle_alpha   90.00
_cell.angle_beta   90.00
_cell.angle_gamma   90.00
#
_symmetry.space_group_name_H-M   'P 1'
#
loop_
_entity.id
_entity.type
_entity.pdbx_description
1 polymer ?
#
loop_
_entity_poly.entity_id
_entity_poly.type
_entity_poly.pdbx_seq_one_letter_code
_entity_poly.pdbx_strand_id
1 'polypeptide(L)'
;MDLQELFSKKLSNNESTYVKAHYIFFYCKEVSRDAIEQGNLSQAYFELNNSVNQFHEFMQAPDINSIERNQMRAWYMNLLFEKNELCLFAENKNINLFEQ
;
A
#
# COMPACT_ATOMS: atom_id res chain seq x y z
N MET A 1 15.83 10.05 0.77
CA MET A 1 15.97 8.59 0.67
C MET A 1 15.55 8.23 -0.73
N ASP A 2 16.45 7.66 -1.51
CA ASP A 2 16.18 7.26 -2.90
C ASP A 2 15.22 6.06 -2.89
N LEU A 3 14.37 5.88 -3.92
CA LEU A 3 13.43 4.75 -3.98
C LEU A 3 14.18 3.42 -3.95
N GLN A 4 15.34 3.33 -4.62
CA GLN A 4 16.18 2.13 -4.59
C GLN A 4 16.71 1.81 -3.18
N GLU A 5 16.95 2.83 -2.36
CA GLU A 5 17.39 2.67 -0.97
C GLU A 5 16.27 2.11 -0.08
N LEU A 6 15.01 2.39 -0.41
CA LEU A 6 13.86 1.74 0.24
C LEU A 6 13.85 0.24 -0.09
N PHE A 7 13.94 -0.20 -1.35
CA PHE A 7 13.80 -1.64 -1.68
C PHE A 7 14.84 -2.56 -1.07
N SER A 8 16.08 -2.08 -0.92
CA SER A 8 17.15 -2.86 -0.27
C SER A 8 17.01 -2.90 1.25
N LYS A 9 16.14 -2.06 1.83
CA LYS A 9 15.90 -1.98 3.26
C LYS A 9 14.97 -3.11 3.71
N LYS A 10 15.54 -4.07 4.42
CA LYS A 10 14.74 -4.95 5.28
C LYS A 10 14.22 -4.13 6.44
N LEU A 11 12.90 -4.01 6.54
CA LEU A 11 12.24 -3.44 7.72
C LEU A 11 12.79 -4.12 8.98
N SER A 12 13.44 -3.34 9.83
CA SER A 12 13.93 -3.88 11.11
C SER A 12 12.77 -3.87 12.12
N ASN A 13 12.74 -4.85 13.02
CA ASN A 13 11.71 -4.90 14.06
C ASN A 13 11.69 -3.62 14.93
N ASN A 14 12.82 -2.92 15.03
CA ASN A 14 13.01 -1.74 15.88
C ASN A 14 12.59 -0.41 15.21
N GLU A 15 12.14 -0.43 13.95
CA GLU A 15 11.66 0.79 13.31
C GLU A 15 10.31 1.23 13.87
N SER A 16 10.10 2.54 13.97
CA SER A 16 8.82 3.10 14.40
C SER A 16 7.72 2.74 13.41
N THR A 17 6.49 2.64 13.89
CA THR A 17 5.33 2.35 13.04
C THR A 17 5.23 3.32 11.86
N TYR A 18 5.54 4.60 12.07
CA TYR A 18 5.53 5.60 11.00
C TYR A 18 6.53 5.29 9.88
N VAL A 19 7.76 4.85 10.21
CA VAL A 19 8.77 4.46 9.21
C VAL A 19 8.32 3.20 8.46
N LYS A 20 7.69 2.25 9.15
CA LYS A 20 7.11 1.05 8.52
C LYS A 20 6.00 1.42 7.54
N ALA A 21 5.06 2.28 7.97
CA ALA A 21 3.96 2.76 7.14
C ALA A 21 4.46 3.53 5.90
N HIS A 22 5.46 4.40 6.08
CA HIS A 22 6.09 5.12 4.97
C HIS A 22 6.68 4.14 3.94
N TYR A 23 7.46 3.16 4.40
CA TYR A 23 8.01 2.13 3.52
C TYR A 23 6.92 1.38 2.75
N ILE A 24 5.92 0.86 3.46
CA ILE A 24 4.82 0.09 2.85
C ILE A 24 4.04 0.91 1.83
N PHE A 25 3.80 2.19 2.10
CA PHE A 25 3.13 3.08 1.15
C PHE A 25 3.88 3.16 -0.18
N PHE A 26 5.16 3.54 -0.16
CA PHE A 26 5.95 3.69 -1.39
C PHE A 26 6.21 2.36 -2.09
N TYR A 27 6.48 1.30 -1.32
CA TYR A 27 6.62 -0.05 -1.87
C TYR A 27 5.35 -0.49 -2.60
N CYS A 28 4.18 -0.35 -1.96
CA CYS A 28 2.91 -0.70 -2.57
C CYS A 28 2.64 0.11 -3.84
N LYS A 29 2.95 1.41 -3.84
CA LYS A 29 2.76 2.30 -4.99
C LYS A 29 3.57 1.88 -6.20
N GLU A 30 4.80 1.42 -6.00
CA GLU A 30 5.65 0.95 -7.10
C GLU A 30 5.19 -0.41 -7.60
N VAL A 31 5.05 -1.40 -6.71
CA VAL A 31 4.68 -2.76 -7.12
C VAL A 31 3.29 -2.80 -7.75
N SER A 32 2.31 -2.06 -7.23
CA SER A 32 0.98 -2.03 -7.82
C SER A 32 0.98 -1.37 -9.19
N ARG A 33 1.77 -0.30 -9.37
CA ARG A 33 1.93 0.36 -10.67
C ARG A 33 2.59 -0.55 -11.68
N ASP A 34 3.71 -1.18 -11.32
CA ASP A 34 4.42 -2.11 -12.20
C ASP A 34 3.53 -3.29 -12.58
N ALA A 35 2.76 -3.83 -11.63
CA ALA A 35 1.80 -4.90 -11.89
C ALA A 35 0.69 -4.44 -12.86
N ILE A 36 0.16 -3.22 -12.71
CA ILE A 36 -0.82 -2.65 -13.65
C ILE A 36 -0.21 -2.45 -15.04
N GLU A 37 1.01 -1.91 -15.13
CA GLU A 37 1.72 -1.70 -16.41
C GLU A 37 2.01 -3.04 -17.13
N GLN A 38 2.20 -4.12 -16.38
CA GLN A 38 2.35 -5.49 -16.90
C GLN A 38 1.02 -6.21 -17.15
N GLY A 39 -0.12 -5.59 -16.85
CA GLY A 39 -1.46 -6.17 -17.00
C GLY A 39 -1.84 -7.20 -15.92
N ASN A 40 -1.04 -7.35 -14.87
CA ASN A 40 -1.33 -8.25 -13.75
C ASN A 40 -2.17 -7.54 -12.68
N LEU A 41 -3.46 -7.36 -12.98
CA LEU A 41 -4.38 -6.62 -12.11
C LEU A 41 -4.65 -7.33 -10.77
N SER A 42 -4.63 -8.67 -10.75
CA SER A 42 -4.80 -9.45 -9.52
C SER A 42 -3.66 -9.20 -8.53
N GLN A 43 -2.41 -9.14 -9.01
CA GLN A 43 -1.26 -8.79 -8.18
C GLN A 43 -1.37 -7.35 -7.66
N ALA A 44 -1.73 -6.39 -8.51
CA ALA A 44 -1.92 -5.01 -8.08
C ALA A 44 -2.98 -4.88 -6.99
N TYR A 45 -4.11 -5.59 -7.15
CA TYR A 45 -5.17 -5.64 -6.15
C TYR A 45 -4.70 -6.26 -4.84
N PHE A 46 -3.97 -7.39 -4.90
CA PHE A 46 -3.45 -8.05 -3.72
C PHE A 46 -2.53 -7.12 -2.91
N GLU A 47 -1.60 -6.43 -3.57
CA GLU A 47 -0.67 -5.50 -2.91
C GLU A 47 -1.39 -4.30 -2.29
N LEU A 48 -2.33 -3.71 -3.02
CA LEU A 48 -3.18 -2.62 -2.50
C LEU A 48 -3.99 -3.08 -1.29
N ASN A 49 -4.61 -4.26 -1.36
CA ASN A 49 -5.43 -4.78 -0.26
C ASN A 49 -4.59 -5.14 0.96
N ASN A 50 -3.44 -5.80 0.77
CA ASN A 50 -2.50 -6.12 1.83
C ASN A 50 -2.02 -4.84 2.54
N SER A 51 -1.62 -3.82 1.77
CA SER A 51 -1.13 -2.55 2.32
C SER A 51 -2.23 -1.80 3.07
N VAL A 52 -3.46 -1.76 2.53
CA VAL A 52 -4.62 -1.18 3.24
C VAL A 52 -4.85 -1.86 4.59
N ASN A 53 -4.74 -3.19 4.65
CA ASN A 53 -4.89 -3.93 5.91
C ASN A 53 -3.76 -3.60 6.91
N GLN A 54 -2.51 -3.55 6.46
CA GLN A 54 -1.38 -3.16 7.31
C GLN A 54 -1.55 -1.74 7.85
N PHE A 55 -2.02 -0.79 7.03
CA PHE A 55 -2.32 0.56 7.48
C PHE A 55 -3.42 0.60 8.54
N HIS A 56 -4.43 -0.27 8.45
CA HIS A 56 -5.46 -0.37 9.48
C HIS A 56 -4.86 -0.73 10.84
N GLU A 57 -3.88 -1.62 10.88
CA GLU A 57 -3.13 -2.00 12.09
C GLU A 57 -2.22 -0.85 12.56
N PHE A 58 -1.46 -0.24 11.64
CA PHE A 58 -0.55 0.87 11.97
C PHE A 58 -1.27 2.06 12.60
N MET A 59 -2.52 2.34 12.21
CA MET A 59 -3.33 3.41 12.79
C MET A 59 -3.62 3.24 14.29
N GLN A 60 -3.51 2.01 14.80
CA GLN A 60 -3.78 1.67 16.19
C GLN A 60 -2.51 1.61 17.04
N ALA A 61 -1.33 1.77 16.43
CA ALA A 61 -0.06 1.65 17.13
C ALA A 61 0.12 2.75 18.20
N PRO A 62 0.74 2.44 19.35
CA PRO A 62 0.91 3.38 20.45
C PRO A 62 2.07 4.36 20.23
N ASP A 63 2.98 4.07 19.31
CA ASP A 63 4.23 4.82 19.07
C ASP A 63 4.11 5.92 18.01
N ILE A 64 2.89 6.21 17.52
CA ILE A 64 2.64 7.30 16.56
C ILE A 64 2.07 8.54 17.23
N ASN A 65 2.60 9.71 16.88
CA ASN A 65 2.05 10.98 17.33
C ASN A 65 0.89 11.46 16.42
N SER A 66 0.27 12.59 16.76
CA SER A 66 -0.90 13.11 16.02
C SER A 66 -0.57 13.57 14.59
N ILE A 67 0.63 14.10 14.37
CA ILE A 67 1.09 14.57 13.05
C ILE A 67 1.32 13.36 12.14
N GLU A 68 2.06 12.37 12.62
CA GLU A 68 2.34 11.11 11.91
C GLU A 68 1.05 10.38 11.55
N ARG A 69 0.11 10.28 12.51
CA ARG A 69 -1.20 9.66 12.29
C ARG A 69 -1.97 10.35 11.17
N ASN A 70 -1.93 11.69 11.09
CA ASN A 70 -2.61 12.43 10.03
C ASN A 70 -1.96 12.22 8.66
N GLN A 71 -0.63 12.14 8.60
CA GLN A 71 0.09 11.83 7.35
C GLN A 71 -0.22 10.41 6.87
N MET A 72 -0.16 9.43 7.78
CA MET A 72 -0.53 8.05 7.48
C MET A 72 -1.99 7.94 7.01
N ARG A 73 -2.90 8.79 7.50
CA ARG A 73 -4.30 8.79 7.07
C ARG A 73 -4.42 9.21 5.61
N ALA A 74 -3.66 10.21 5.19
CA ALA A 74 -3.62 10.62 3.79
C ALA A 74 -3.13 9.47 2.89
N TRP A 75 -2.07 8.76 3.30
CA TRP A 75 -1.58 7.58 2.59
C TRP A 75 -2.60 6.44 2.54
N TYR A 76 -3.21 6.10 3.67
CA TYR A 76 -4.26 5.08 3.75
C TYR A 76 -5.43 5.40 2.82
N MET A 77 -5.92 6.64 2.83
CA MET A 77 -7.03 7.05 1.96
C MET A 77 -6.64 7.00 0.47
N ASN A 78 -5.39 7.33 0.13
CA ASN A 78 -4.89 7.19 -1.23
C ASN A 78 -4.86 5.71 -1.67
N LEU A 79 -4.31 4.80 -0.85
CA LEU A 79 -4.31 3.36 -1.15
C LEU A 79 -5.73 2.79 -1.27
N LEU A 80 -6.64 3.21 -0.38
CA LEU A 80 -8.04 2.80 -0.42
C LEU A 80 -8.74 3.27 -1.71
N PHE A 81 -8.49 4.52 -2.09
CA PHE A 81 -9.02 5.08 -3.34
C PHE A 81 -8.53 4.28 -4.55
N GLU A 82 -7.22 4.03 -4.65
CA GLU A 82 -6.65 3.27 -5.76
C GLU A 82 -7.15 1.82 -5.83
N LYS A 83 -7.29 1.17 -4.67
CA LYS A 83 -7.90 -0.18 -4.61
C LYS A 83 -9.31 -0.17 -5.17
N ASN A 84 -10.12 0.80 -4.78
CA ASN A 84 -11.51 0.89 -5.23
C ASN A 84 -11.61 1.23 -6.72
N GLU A 85 -10.76 2.13 -7.23
CA GLU A 85 -10.67 2.43 -8.67
C GLU A 85 -10.29 1.18 -9.48
N LEU A 86 -9.33 0.39 -8.99
CA LEU A 86 -8.94 -0.86 -9.64
C LEU A 86 -10.09 -1.88 -9.65
N CYS A 87 -10.82 -2.04 -8.54
CA CYS A 87 -12.01 -2.89 -8.48
C CYS A 87 -13.08 -2.44 -9.48
N LEU A 88 -13.39 -1.14 -9.51
CA LEU A 88 -14.38 -0.56 -10.41
C LEU A 88 -13.97 -0.75 -11.88
N PHE A 89 -12.69 -0.55 -12.19
CA PHE A 89 -12.16 -0.82 -13.52
C PHE A 89 -12.34 -2.29 -13.90
N ALA A 90 -11.96 -3.21 -13.02
CA ALA A 90 -12.08 -4.64 -13.27
C ALA A 90 -13.53 -5.08 -13.47
N GLU A 91 -14.45 -4.59 -12.63
CA GLU A 91 -15.89 -4.82 -12.78
C GLU A 91 -16.40 -4.33 -14.14
N ASN A 92 -16.06 -3.10 -14.53
CA ASN A 92 -16.44 -2.53 -15.83
C ASN A 92 -15.87 -3.29 -17.03
N LYS A 93 -14.79 -4.04 -16.83
CA LYS A 93 -14.13 -4.86 -17.86
C LYS A 93 -14.47 -6.35 -17.77
N ASN A 94 -15.33 -6.75 -16.81
CA ASN A 94 -15.61 -8.15 -16.48
C ASN A 94 -14.32 -8.97 -16.22
N ILE A 95 -13.33 -8.35 -15.58
CA ILE A 95 -12.08 -8.99 -15.17
C ILE A 95 -12.24 -9.52 -13.74
N ASN A 96 -11.93 -10.79 -13.52
CA ASN A 96 -11.88 -11.35 -12.18
C ASN A 96 -10.51 -11.09 -11.53
N LEU A 97 -10.47 -10.26 -10.49
CA LEU A 97 -9.25 -9.95 -9.73
C LEU A 97 -8.84 -11.06 -8.74
N PHE A 98 -9.69 -12.08 -8.55
CA PHE A 98 -9.52 -13.11 -7.53
C PHE A 98 -9.14 -14.48 -8.10
N GLU A 99 -9.03 -14.60 -9.42
CA GLU A 99 -8.48 -15.79 -10.09
C GLU A 99 -6.95 -15.76 -9.98
N GLN A 100 -6.38 -16.79 -9.33
CA GLN A 100 -4.94 -17.06 -9.25
C GLN A 100 -4.55 -18.12 -10.27
#